data_AF-A0A1C5FEC5-F1
#
_entry.id   AF-A0A1C5FEC5-F1
#
_cell.length_a   1.000
_cell.length_b   1.000
_cell.length_c   1.000
_cell.angle_alpha   90.00
_cell.angle_beta   90.00
_cell.angle_gamma   90.00
#
_symmetry.space_group_name_H-M   'P 1'
#
loop_
_entity.id
_entity.type
_entity.pdbx_description
1 polymer ?
#
loop_
_entity_poly.entity_id
_entity_poly.type
_entity_poly.pdbx_seq_one_letter_code
_entity_poly.pdbx_strand_id
1 'polypeptide(L)' 'NVTGALGAVPGSARLLAAGPVVLVDDLMTTGASLAEAARAVTAAGGLVIGAAVVAAPLMP' A
#
# COMPACT_ATOMS: atom_id res chain seq x y z
N ASN A 1 -2.60 -11.41 -10.98
CA ASN A 1 -3.56 -11.53 -9.87
C ASN A 1 -2.77 -11.51 -8.58
N VAL A 2 -2.99 -10.53 -7.70
CA VAL A 2 -2.32 -10.40 -6.38
C VAL A 2 -3.32 -10.25 -5.24
N THR A 3 -4.62 -10.40 -5.50
CA THR A 3 -5.65 -10.23 -4.49
C THR A 3 -5.45 -11.20 -3.33
N GLY A 4 -5.41 -10.68 -2.11
CA GLY A 4 -5.20 -11.46 -0.89
C GLY A 4 -3.75 -11.87 -0.64
N ALA A 5 -2.80 -11.44 -1.46
CA ALA A 5 -1.39 -11.81 -1.30
C ALA A 5 -0.69 -11.03 -0.17
N LEU A 6 -1.19 -9.85 0.21
CA LEU A 6 -0.60 -9.01 1.25
C LEU A 6 -1.50 -8.95 2.50
N GLY A 7 -0.85 -8.84 3.65
CA GLY A 7 -1.46 -8.62 4.95
C GLY A 7 -0.62 -7.67 5.80
N ALA A 8 -1.26 -6.95 6.72
CA ALA A 8 -0.55 -6.13 7.68
C ALA A 8 0.17 -7.00 8.71
N VAL A 9 1.37 -6.57 9.13
CA VAL A 9 2.15 -7.27 10.16
C VAL A 9 1.40 -7.19 11.51
N PRO A 10 1.30 -8.30 12.27
CA PRO A 10 0.74 -8.27 13.62
C PRO A 10 1.39 -7.19 14.49
N GLY A 11 0.57 -6.42 15.22
CA GLY A 11 1.04 -5.32 16.07
C GLY A 11 1.21 -3.96 15.37
N SER A 12 1.03 -3.88 14.05
CA SER A 12 1.11 -2.60 13.30
C SER A 12 -0.03 -1.61 13.60
N ALA A 13 -1.10 -2.05 14.26
CA ALA A 13 -2.30 -1.24 14.52
C ALA A 13 -2.02 0.11 15.20
N ARG A 14 -1.11 0.15 16.19
CA ARG A 14 -0.74 1.41 16.87
C ARG A 14 -0.08 2.41 15.93
N LEU A 15 0.74 1.93 15.00
CA LEU A 15 1.39 2.77 14.00
C LEU A 15 0.38 3.29 12.99
N LEU A 16 -0.52 2.43 12.52
CA LEU A 16 -1.57 2.81 11.57
C LEU A 16 -2.58 3.80 12.17
N ALA A 17 -2.80 3.75 13.49
CA ALA A 17 -3.65 4.71 14.20
C ALA A 17 -2.96 6.07 14.45
N ALA A 18 -1.64 6.18 14.24
CA ALA A 18 -0.90 7.41 14.50
C ALA A 18 -1.18 8.52 13.45
N GLY A 19 -1.68 8.15 12.27
CA GLY A 19 -2.04 9.12 11.25
C GLY A 19 -2.24 8.53 9.84
N PRO A 20 -2.40 9.40 8.83
CA PRO A 20 -2.50 9.00 7.44
C PRO A 20 -1.28 8.22 6.94
N VAL A 21 -1.51 7.27 6.04
CA VAL A 21 -0.49 6.37 5.49
C VAL A 21 -0.23 6.69 4.02
N VAL A 22 1.05 6.83 3.67
CA VAL A 22 1.53 6.80 2.29
C VAL A 22 2.24 5.46 2.08
N LEU A 23 1.79 4.70 1.08
CA LEU A 23 2.48 3.49 0.67
C LEU A 23 3.73 3.85 -0.13
N VAL A 24 4.83 3.14 0.11
CA VAL A 24 6.08 3.37 -0.61
C VAL A 24 6.51 2.07 -1.26
N ASP A 25 6.82 2.14 -2.54
CA ASP A 25 7.38 1.05 -3.32
C ASP A 25 8.49 1.62 -4.23
N ASP A 26 9.46 0.81 -4.63
CA ASP A 26 10.55 1.28 -5.50
C ASP A 26 10.12 1.31 -6.97
N LEU A 27 9.42 0.28 -7.43
CA LEU A 27 9.05 0.07 -8.81
C LEU A 27 7.57 -0.29 -8.92
N MET A 28 6.81 0.57 -9.59
CA MET A 28 5.45 0.26 -10.01
C MET A 28 5.40 -0.06 -11.50
N THR A 29 4.72 -1.14 -11.87
CA THR A 29 4.37 -1.42 -13.28
C THR A 29 2.88 -1.21 -13.53
N THR A 30 2.03 -2.12 -13.07
CA THR A 30 0.56 -2.06 -13.22
C THR A 30 -0.15 -1.45 -12.01
N GLY A 31 0.56 -1.21 -10.91
CA GLY A 31 -0.01 -0.77 -9.64
C GLY A 31 -0.75 -1.85 -8.84
N ALA A 32 -0.83 -3.09 -9.33
CA ALA A 32 -1.60 -4.15 -8.67
C ALA A 32 -1.10 -4.44 -7.24
N SER A 33 0.22 -4.48 -7.04
CA SER A 33 0.83 -4.68 -5.71
C SER A 33 0.50 -3.54 -4.73
N LEU A 34 0.56 -2.29 -5.20
CA LEU A 34 0.19 -1.11 -4.40
C LEU A 34 -1.30 -1.10 -4.05
N ALA A 35 -2.18 -1.47 -4.98
CA ALA A 35 -3.62 -1.59 -4.72
C ALA A 35 -3.91 -2.67 -3.66
N GLU A 36 -3.21 -3.80 -3.74
CA GLU A 36 -3.33 -4.87 -2.76
C GLU A 36 -2.76 -4.47 -1.38
N ALA A 37 -1.65 -3.73 -1.35
CA ALA A 37 -1.12 -3.15 -0.12
C ALA A 37 -2.11 -2.14 0.49
N ALA A 38 -2.74 -1.30 -0.34
CA ALA A 38 -3.76 -0.35 0.12
C ALA A 38 -4.96 -1.06 0.74
N ARG A 39 -5.43 -2.14 0.12
CA ARG A 39 -6.47 -3.00 0.68
C ARG A 39 -6.05 -3.57 2.04
N ALA A 40 -4.84 -4.14 2.13
CA ALA A 40 -4.35 -4.76 3.37
C ALA A 40 -4.21 -3.76 4.51
N VAL A 41 -3.68 -2.55 4.25
CA VAL A 41 -3.56 -1.48 5.24
C VAL A 41 -4.93 -0.95 5.67
N THR A 42 -5.85 -0.77 4.72
CA THR A 42 -7.22 -0.33 5.01
C THR A 42 -7.95 -1.35 5.87
N ALA A 43 -7.82 -2.65 5.56
CA ALA A 43 -8.39 -3.73 6.36
C ALA A 43 -7.81 -3.81 7.77
N ALA A 44 -6.59 -3.33 7.98
CA ALA A 44 -5.95 -3.21 9.29
C ALA A 44 -6.29 -1.91 10.04
N GLY A 45 -7.17 -1.08 9.50
CA GLY A 45 -7.64 0.18 10.12
C GLY A 45 -6.80 1.42 9.78
N GLY A 46 -5.86 1.33 8.84
CA GLY A 46 -5.09 2.48 8.36
C GLY A 46 -5.84 3.31 7.33
N LEU A 47 -5.55 4.62 7.28
CA LEU A 47 -6.07 5.55 6.26
C LEU A 47 -5.01 5.78 5.17
N VAL A 48 -5.14 5.09 4.03
CA VAL A 48 -4.23 5.29 2.89
C VAL A 48 -4.63 6.55 2.13
N ILE A 49 -3.70 7.51 2.01
CA ILE A 49 -3.93 8.78 1.31
C ILE A 49 -3.21 8.89 -0.04
N GLY A 50 -2.37 7.90 -0.36
CA GLY A 50 -1.65 7.85 -1.62
C GLY A 50 -0.53 6.82 -1.61
N ALA A 51 0.22 6.79 -2.71
CA ALA A 51 1.42 6.01 -2.86
C ALA A 51 2.53 6.86 -3.49
N ALA A 52 3.77 6.60 -3.09
CA ALA A 52 4.97 7.18 -3.66
C ALA A 52 5.84 6.06 -4.25
N VAL A 53 6.28 6.25 -5.50
CA VAL A 53 7.10 5.27 -6.22
C VAL A 53 8.31 5.95 -6.84
N VAL A 54 9.45 5.27 -6.84
CA VAL A 54 10.69 5.83 -7.43
C VAL A 54 10.65 5.71 -8.95
N ALA A 55 10.16 4.58 -9.46
CA ALA A 55 10.08 4.30 -10.88
C ALA A 55 8.69 3.79 -11.29
N ALA A 56 8.20 4.32 -12.41
CA ALA A 56 7.01 3.86 -13.10
C ALA A 56 7.26 3.89 -14.62
N PRO A 57 6.65 3.01 -15.41
CA PRO A 57 6.70 3.12 -16.86
C PRO A 57 6.06 4.43 -17.30
N LEU A 58 6.60 5.02 -18.36
CA LEU A 58 5.95 6.13 -19.05
C LEU A 58 4.60 5.62 -19.59
N MET A 59 3.50 6.21 -19.15
CA MET A 59 2.23 6.04 -19.85
C MET A 59 2.33 6.78 -21.19
N PRO A 60 2.03 6.12 -22.32
CA PRO A 60 1.87 6.80 -23.60
C PRO A 60 0.67 7.74 -23.61
#